data_AF-A0A2V9MCQ1-F1
#
_entry.id   AF-A0A2V9MCQ1-F1
#
_cell.length_a   1.000
_cell.length_b   1.000
_cell.length_c   1.000
_cell.angle_alpha   90.00
_cell.angle_beta   90.00
_cell.angle_gamma   90.00
#
_symmetry.space_group_name_H-M   'P 1'
#
loop_
_entity.id
_entity.type
_entity.pdbx_description
1 polymer ?
#
loop_
_entity_poly.entity_id
_entity_poly.type
_entity_poly.pdbx_seq_one_letter_code
_entity_poly.pdbx_strand_id
1 'polypeptide(L)'
;MMKHRVVPKTLNIKTLNPMIDFTNSPFKVADRQTPWNSPAGYPRRPGVSAFGFGGVNCHVVLEDGPQPQRASHLAGEATTEAASEHYPFLLSAKTDLSLTRLLRNWVRFVLSNSDGW
;
A
#
# COMPACT_ATOMS: atom_id res chain seq x y z
N MET A 1 -1.78 5.06 -2.13
CA MET A 1 -2.47 5.90 -1.14
C MET A 1 -2.63 5.23 0.22
N MET A 2 -3.43 4.17 0.35
CA MET A 2 -3.80 3.53 1.62
C MET A 2 -2.59 3.03 2.45
N LYS A 3 -1.72 2.18 1.87
CA LYS A 3 -0.50 1.67 2.53
C LYS A 3 0.40 2.79 3.08
N HIS A 4 0.59 3.85 2.29
CA HIS A 4 1.49 4.96 2.63
C HIS A 4 0.80 6.11 3.35
N ARG A 5 -0.52 6.02 3.59
CA ARG A 5 -1.36 7.06 4.23
C ARG A 5 -1.18 8.44 3.61
N VAL A 6 -1.13 8.51 2.27
CA VAL A 6 -0.86 9.74 1.51
C VAL A 6 -1.77 9.80 0.27
N VAL A 7 -2.32 10.98 0.00
CA VAL A 7 -2.94 11.32 -1.30
C VAL A 7 -1.86 11.90 -2.21
N PRO A 8 -1.47 11.22 -3.30
CA PRO A 8 -0.49 11.73 -4.26
C PRO A 8 -1.04 12.92 -5.04
N LYS A 9 -0.12 13.74 -5.55
CA LYS A 9 -0.45 14.79 -6.50
C LYS A 9 -0.99 14.21 -7.80
N THR A 10 -2.07 14.78 -8.30
CA THR A 10 -2.52 14.60 -9.68
C THR A 10 -1.64 15.45 -10.60
N LEU A 11 -0.98 14.80 -11.57
CA LEU A 11 -0.08 15.46 -12.50
C LEU A 11 -0.84 16.25 -13.57
N ASN A 12 -0.14 17.16 -14.25
CA ASN A 12 -0.64 17.95 -15.38
C ASN A 12 -1.81 18.92 -15.09
N ILE A 13 -2.11 19.18 -13.81
CA ILE A 13 -3.05 20.22 -13.42
C ILE A 13 -2.28 21.53 -13.21
N LYS A 14 -2.49 22.50 -14.12
CA LYS A 14 -1.93 23.86 -14.03
C LYS A 14 -3.01 24.88 -13.63
N THR A 15 -4.18 24.76 -14.25
CA THR A 15 -5.34 25.61 -14.01
C THR A 15 -6.57 24.72 -13.88
N LEU A 16 -7.43 24.98 -12.90
CA LEU A 16 -8.67 24.24 -12.71
C LEU A 16 -9.66 24.60 -13.83
N ASN A 17 -10.48 23.63 -14.24
CA ASN A 17 -11.52 23.88 -15.23
C ASN A 17 -12.57 24.85 -14.64
N PRO A 18 -12.78 26.05 -15.21
CA PRO A 18 -13.72 27.04 -14.68
C PRO A 18 -15.18 26.57 -14.76
N MET A 19 -15.49 25.55 -15.56
CA MET A 19 -16.83 24.95 -15.63
C MET A 19 -17.16 24.06 -14.42
N ILE A 20 -16.20 23.80 -13.54
CA ILE A 20 -16.40 22.99 -12.32
C ILE A 20 -16.27 23.90 -11.11
N ASP A 21 -17.37 24.06 -10.37
CA ASP A 21 -17.37 24.80 -9.12
C ASP A 21 -16.80 23.93 -7.99
N PHE A 22 -15.48 23.96 -7.83
CA PHE A 22 -14.82 23.29 -6.72
C PHE A 22 -15.07 23.98 -5.37
N THR A 23 -15.34 25.29 -5.36
CA THR A 23 -15.50 26.10 -4.14
C THR A 23 -16.74 25.67 -3.36
N ASN A 24 -17.85 25.41 -4.06
CA ASN A 24 -19.10 24.96 -3.45
C ASN A 24 -19.29 23.43 -3.49
N SER A 25 -18.26 22.67 -3.87
CA SER A 25 -18.30 21.20 -3.87
C SER A 25 -17.64 20.60 -2.63
N PRO A 26 -17.98 19.35 -2.25
CA PRO A 26 -17.25 18.63 -1.21
C PRO A 26 -15.86 18.15 -1.69
N PHE A 27 -15.51 18.37 -2.96
CA PHE A 27 -14.30 17.83 -3.57
C PHE A 27 -13.18 18.87 -3.63
N LYS A 28 -11.95 18.40 -3.43
CA LYS A 28 -10.73 19.18 -3.62
C LYS A 28 -9.80 18.43 -4.56
N VAL A 29 -9.17 19.15 -5.48
CA VAL A 29 -8.18 18.58 -6.38
C VAL A 29 -6.86 18.38 -5.63
N ALA A 30 -6.26 17.20 -5.76
CA ALA A 30 -4.96 16.88 -5.17
C ALA A 30 -3.82 17.53 -6.00
N ASP A 31 -3.60 18.82 -5.83
CA ASP A 31 -2.55 19.60 -6.52
C ASP A 31 -1.12 19.36 -5.98
N ARG A 32 -1.04 18.70 -4.82
CA ARG A 32 0.19 18.31 -4.14
C ARG A 32 0.00 17.03 -3.35
N GLN A 33 1.12 16.38 -3.03
CA GLN A 33 1.10 15.24 -2.12
C GLN A 33 0.68 15.71 -0.72
N THR A 34 -0.35 15.08 -0.15
CA THR A 34 -0.92 15.47 1.15
C THR A 34 -1.06 14.25 2.05
N PRO A 35 -0.73 14.33 3.36
CA PRO A 35 -1.05 13.27 4.30
C PRO A 35 -2.54 12.93 4.26
N TRP A 36 -2.85 11.64 4.16
CA TRP A 36 -4.22 11.18 4.21
C TRP A 36 -4.57 10.84 5.65
N ASN A 37 -5.05 11.82 6.39
CA ASN A 37 -5.44 11.64 7.79
C ASN A 37 -6.90 11.18 7.87
N SER A 38 -7.22 10.38 8.88
CA SER A 38 -8.59 9.99 9.23
C SER A 38 -8.80 10.20 10.73
N PRO A 39 -9.99 10.63 11.18
CA PRO A 39 -10.31 10.70 12.60
C PRO A 39 -10.08 9.35 13.30
N ALA A 40 -9.70 9.39 14.58
CA ALA A 40 -9.51 8.19 15.38
C ALA A 40 -10.79 7.33 15.38
N GLY A 41 -10.65 6.03 15.13
CA GLY A 41 -11.78 5.10 15.05
C GLY A 41 -12.49 5.05 13.68
N TYR A 42 -12.09 5.88 12.71
CA TYR A 42 -12.68 5.87 11.37
C TYR A 42 -11.67 5.40 10.32
N PRO A 43 -11.98 4.36 9.54
CA PRO A 43 -11.10 3.93 8.46
C PRO A 43 -11.17 4.89 7.27
N ARG A 44 -10.09 4.99 6.51
CA ARG A 44 -10.07 5.75 5.26
C ARG A 44 -10.88 5.00 4.21
N ARG A 45 -11.69 5.74 3.45
CA ARG A 45 -12.52 5.16 2.38
C ARG A 45 -12.30 5.89 1.05
N PRO A 46 -11.50 5.33 0.11
CA PRO A 46 -11.48 5.82 -1.26
C PRO A 46 -12.72 5.36 -2.04
N GLY A 47 -13.22 6.25 -2.89
CA GLY A 47 -14.08 5.89 -4.02
C GLY A 47 -13.26 5.84 -5.31
N VAL A 48 -13.53 4.87 -6.17
CA VAL A 48 -12.96 4.74 -7.51
C VAL A 48 -14.10 4.64 -8.51
N SER A 49 -14.11 5.54 -9.49
CA SER A 49 -15.11 5.55 -10.58
C SER A 49 -14.44 5.29 -11.91
N ALA A 50 -15.10 4.52 -12.77
CA ALA A 50 -14.72 4.30 -14.16
C ALA A 50 -15.95 4.49 -15.06
N PHE A 51 -15.80 5.28 -16.12
CA PHE A 51 -16.86 5.62 -17.07
C PHE A 51 -16.39 5.26 -18.48
N GLY A 52 -17.02 4.28 -19.10
CA GLY A 52 -16.72 3.83 -20.46
C GLY A 52 -17.51 4.61 -21.51
N PHE A 53 -16.90 4.85 -22.67
CA PHE A 53 -17.52 5.59 -23.78
C PHE A 53 -18.88 4.99 -24.22
N GLY A 54 -19.03 3.66 -24.17
CA GLY A 54 -20.28 2.96 -24.49
C GLY A 54 -21.38 3.08 -23.42
N GLY A 55 -21.20 3.92 -22.40
CA GLY A 55 -22.17 4.16 -21.33
C GLY A 55 -22.09 3.17 -20.15
N VAL A 56 -21.14 2.24 -20.16
CA VAL A 56 -20.91 1.32 -19.03
C VAL A 56 -20.13 2.04 -17.94
N ASN A 57 -20.71 2.08 -16.74
CA ASN A 57 -20.14 2.77 -15.58
C ASN A 57 -19.92 1.79 -14.44
N CYS A 58 -18.83 1.97 -13.70
CA CYS A 58 -18.51 1.19 -12.51
C CYS A 58 -18.02 2.11 -11.40
N HIS A 59 -18.46 1.84 -10.17
CA HIS A 59 -18.02 2.55 -8.98
C HIS A 59 -17.73 1.56 -7.85
N VAL A 60 -16.59 1.74 -7.19
CA VAL A 60 -16.16 0.91 -6.06
C VAL A 60 -15.79 1.82 -4.89
N VAL A 61 -16.33 1.49 -3.72
CA VAL A 61 -15.91 2.07 -2.44
C VAL A 61 -15.06 1.04 -1.72
N LEU A 62 -13.87 1.43 -1.29
CA LEU A 62 -12.96 0.59 -0.51
C LEU A 62 -12.83 1.14 0.91
N GLU A 63 -12.32 0.31 1.82
CA GLU A 63 -12.01 0.69 3.20
C GLU A 63 -10.61 0.18 3.57
N ASP A 64 -9.87 0.94 4.39
CA ASP A 64 -8.62 0.48 4.99
C ASP A 64 -8.85 -0.87 5.71
N GLY A 65 -7.96 -1.84 5.46
CA GLY A 65 -7.98 -3.11 6.19
C GLY A 65 -7.70 -2.89 7.69
N PRO A 66 -8.07 -3.87 8.55
CA PRO A 66 -7.74 -3.81 9.97
C PRO A 66 -6.23 -3.63 10.15
N GLN A 67 -5.82 -2.90 11.19
CA GLN A 67 -4.40 -2.82 11.51
C GLN A 67 -3.90 -4.24 11.75
N PRO A 68 -2.82 -4.68 11.06
CA PRO A 68 -2.26 -5.99 11.29
C PRO A 68 -1.87 -6.08 12.76
N GLN A 69 -2.56 -6.93 13.51
CA GLN A 69 -2.09 -7.32 14.83
C GLN A 69 -0.77 -8.05 14.60
N ARG A 70 0.32 -7.47 15.10
CA ARG A 70 1.60 -8.19 15.10
C ARG A 70 1.35 -9.46 15.89
N ALA A 71 1.47 -10.61 15.24
CA ALA A 71 1.24 -11.89 15.90
C ALA A 71 2.22 -11.98 17.09
N SER A 72 1.70 -11.90 18.30
CA SER A 72 2.43 -12.15 19.55
C SER A 72 2.64 -13.66 19.78
N HIS A 73 2.13 -14.50 18.87
CA HIS A 73 2.33 -15.94 18.83
C HIS A 73 3.76 -16.27 18.42
N LEU A 74 4.69 -16.07 19.35
CA LEU A 74 5.96 -16.78 19.53
C LEU A 74 6.57 -16.42 20.91
N ALA A 75 5.92 -15.57 21.73
CA ALA A 75 6.31 -15.34 23.13
C ALA A 75 5.71 -16.41 24.08
N GLY A 76 5.72 -17.68 23.66
CA GLY A 76 5.64 -18.79 24.59
C GLY A 76 7.05 -18.98 25.16
N GLU A 77 7.24 -18.65 26.44
CA GLU A 77 8.43 -18.95 27.26
C GLU A 77 9.77 -18.84 26.51
N ALA A 78 10.25 -17.62 26.35
CA ALA A 78 11.64 -17.36 26.01
C ALA A 78 12.54 -17.83 27.16
N THR A 79 12.91 -19.11 27.17
CA THR A 79 14.15 -19.55 27.81
C THR A 79 15.32 -18.88 27.09
N THR A 80 16.23 -18.31 27.86
CA THR A 80 17.33 -17.43 27.45
C THR A 80 18.45 -18.16 26.71
N GLU A 81 18.12 -18.84 25.61
CA GLU A 81 19.06 -19.46 24.68
C GLU A 81 18.66 -19.06 23.26
N ALA A 82 18.83 -17.78 22.95
CA ALA A 82 18.79 -17.27 21.58
C ALA A 82 20.05 -17.73 20.83
N ALA A 83 20.14 -19.04 20.59
CA ALA A 83 21.08 -19.58 19.62
C ALA A 83 20.62 -19.16 18.22
N SER A 84 21.58 -18.93 17.33
CA SER A 84 21.37 -18.50 15.94
C SER A 84 20.55 -19.54 15.16
N GLU A 85 19.22 -19.48 15.30
CA GLU A 85 18.29 -20.35 14.58
C GLU A 85 18.26 -19.92 13.11
N HIS A 86 18.94 -20.71 12.28
CA HIS A 86 18.88 -20.56 10.84
C HIS A 86 17.59 -21.19 10.33
N TYR A 87 16.70 -20.37 9.79
CA TYR A 87 15.46 -20.84 9.18
C TYR A 87 15.65 -21.08 7.67
N PRO A 88 15.16 -22.20 7.12
CA PRO A 88 15.23 -22.43 5.68
C PRO A 88 14.36 -21.41 4.93
N PHE A 89 14.96 -20.67 4.01
CA PHE A 89 14.25 -19.75 3.12
C PHE A 89 13.98 -20.40 1.77
N LEU A 90 12.82 -21.04 1.65
CA LEU A 90 12.48 -21.87 0.49
C LEU A 90 12.05 -21.02 -0.71
N LEU A 91 12.68 -21.26 -1.86
CA LEU A 91 12.35 -20.62 -3.13
C LEU A 91 12.11 -21.69 -4.20
N SER A 92 11.12 -21.44 -5.06
CA SER A 92 10.85 -22.29 -6.23
C SER A 92 10.38 -21.42 -7.39
N ALA A 93 10.61 -21.90 -8.61
CA ALA A 93 10.08 -21.28 -9.82
C ALA A 93 9.93 -22.33 -10.93
N LYS A 94 9.06 -22.05 -11.90
CA LYS A 94 8.79 -22.96 -13.03
C LYS A 94 9.99 -23.20 -13.95
N THR A 95 10.96 -22.28 -13.97
CA THR A 95 12.16 -22.36 -14.82
C THR A 95 13.38 -21.84 -14.06
N ASP A 96 14.58 -22.29 -14.45
CA ASP A 96 15.84 -21.86 -13.85
C ASP A 96 16.07 -20.34 -13.98
N LEU A 97 15.66 -19.77 -15.11
CA LEU A 97 15.72 -18.34 -15.34
C LEU A 97 14.85 -17.57 -14.33
N SER A 98 13.64 -18.06 -14.05
CA SER A 98 12.75 -17.45 -13.07
C SER A 98 13.25 -17.64 -11.64
N LEU A 99 13.86 -18.78 -11.32
CA LEU A 99 14.47 -19.03 -10.01
C LEU A 99 15.64 -18.07 -9.77
N THR A 100 16.49 -17.91 -10.78
CA THR A 100 17.63 -16.97 -10.72
C THR A 100 17.15 -15.52 -10.54
N ARG A 101 16.06 -15.12 -11.20
CA ARG A 101 15.46 -13.79 -11.02
C ARG A 101 14.88 -13.61 -9.61
N LEU A 102 14.18 -14.62 -9.10
CA LEU A 102 13.60 -14.62 -7.76
C LEU A 102 14.69 -14.47 -6.69
N LEU A 103 15.79 -15.25 -6.81
CA LEU A 103 16.96 -15.16 -5.94
C LEU A 103 17.55 -13.74 -5.92
N ARG A 104 17.81 -13.14 -7.09
CA ARG A 104 18.36 -11.78 -7.15
C ARG A 104 17.43 -10.74 -6.52
N ASN A 105 16.11 -10.88 -6.72
CA ASN A 105 15.14 -9.97 -6.13
C ASN A 105 15.12 -10.09 -4.60
N TRP A 106 15.18 -11.31 -4.07
CA TRP A 106 15.24 -11.54 -2.63
C TRP A 106 16.53 -11.04 -2.00
N VAL A 107 17.69 -11.33 -2.60
CA VAL A 107 18.98 -10.79 -2.13
C VAL A 107 18.91 -9.26 -2.08
N ARG A 108 18.41 -8.62 -3.15
CA ARG A 108 18.24 -7.16 -3.18
C ARG A 108 17.31 -6.68 -2.06
N PHE A 109 16.17 -7.33 -1.88
CA PHE A 109 15.17 -6.95 -0.88
C PHE A 109 15.70 -7.07 0.54
N VAL A 110 16.34 -8.18 0.89
CA VAL A 110 16.90 -8.40 2.24
C VAL A 110 17.99 -7.38 2.53
N LEU A 111 18.88 -7.12 1.57
CA LEU A 111 19.93 -6.11 1.74
C LEU A 111 19.39 -4.67 1.82
N SER A 112 18.25 -4.36 1.20
CA SER A 112 17.61 -3.03 1.29
C SER A 112 16.74 -2.83 2.53
N ASN A 113 16.50 -3.89 3.30
CA ASN A 113 15.56 -3.91 4.43
C ASN A 113 16.16 -4.63 5.66
N SER A 114 17.47 -4.50 5.87
CA SER A 114 18.21 -5.14 6.96
C SER A 114 17.72 -4.76 8.36
N ASP A 115 17.10 -3.58 8.51
CA ASP A 115 16.72 -3.02 9.81
C ASP A 115 15.28 -3.40 10.24
N GLY A 116 14.61 -4.26 9.46
CA GLY A 116 13.18 -4.60 9.61
C GLY A 116 12.88 -6.05 10.02
N TRP A 117 13.91 -6.83 10.35
CA TRP A 117 13.81 -8.22 10.79
C TRP A 117 14.33 -8.36 12.21
#